data_AF-A0A6S6TN33-F1
#
_entry.id   AF-A0A6S6TN33-F1
#
_cell.length_a   1.000
_cell.length_b   1.000
_cell.length_c   1.000
_cell.angle_alpha   90.00
_cell.angle_beta   90.00
_cell.angle_gamma   90.00
#
_symmetry.space_group_name_H-M   'P 1'
#
loop_
_entity.id
_entity.type
_entity.pdbx_description
1 polymer ?
#
loop_
_entity_poly.entity_id
_entity_poly.type
_entity_poly.pdbx_seq_one_letter_code
_entity_poly.pdbx_strand_id
1 'polypeptide(L)' 'MSEIILACDNNVCLKKDECERKRLYDSGAKPYKTFNGKPHKGCGKFIQISE' A
#
# COMPACT_ATOMS: atom_id res chain seq x y z
N MET A 1 21.46 3.21 2.43
CA MET A 1 20.49 3.89 1.54
C MET A 1 19.14 3.83 2.23
N SER A 2 18.52 4.97 2.52
CA SER A 2 17.16 4.98 3.08
C SER A 2 16.20 4.56 1.96
N GLU A 3 15.65 3.35 2.02
CA GLU A 3 14.58 2.94 1.12
C GLU A 3 13.39 3.87 1.35
N ILE A 4 13.11 4.75 0.39
CA ILE A 4 11.91 5.59 0.44
C ILE A 4 10.71 4.65 0.24
N ILE A 5 9.95 4.43 1.31
CA ILE A 5 8.71 3.66 1.23
C ILE A 5 7.70 4.47 0.41
N LEU A 6 7.44 4.04 -0.83
CA LEU A 6 6.43 4.62 -1.70
C LEU A 6 5.03 4.34 -1.16
N ALA A 7 4.26 5.39 -0.90
CA ALA A 7 2.86 5.29 -0.52
C ALA A 7 1.98 4.83 -1.69
N CYS A 8 0.76 4.37 -1.41
CA CYS A 8 -0.16 3.79 -2.39
C CYS A 8 -1.55 4.42 -2.29
N ASP A 9 -1.99 5.05 -3.37
CA ASP A 9 -3.31 5.70 -3.49
C ASP A 9 -4.41 4.75 -3.99
N ASN A 10 -4.14 3.45 -4.06
CA ASN A 10 -5.09 2.47 -4.58
C ASN A 10 -6.26 2.22 -3.61
N ASN A 11 -7.37 2.91 -3.87
CA ASN A 11 -8.62 2.79 -3.12
C ASN A 11 -9.44 1.53 -3.44
N VAL A 12 -9.11 0.80 -4.50
CA VAL A 12 -9.81 -0.42 -4.95
C VAL A 12 -9.13 -1.70 -4.48
N CYS A 13 -8.00 -1.60 -3.78
CA CYS A 13 -7.33 -2.78 -3.25
C CYS A 13 -8.15 -3.43 -2.14
N LEU A 14 -8.38 -4.75 -2.25
CA LEU A 14 -9.11 -5.54 -1.23
C LEU A 14 -8.52 -5.38 0.18
N LYS A 15 -7.18 -5.24 0.27
CA LYS A 15 -6.40 -5.16 1.50
C LYS A 15 -5.97 -3.72 1.82
N LYS A 16 -6.64 -2.70 1.27
CA LYS A 16 -6.24 -1.28 1.45
C LYS A 16 -6.18 -0.90 2.93
N ASP A 17 -7.11 -1.39 3.74
CA ASP A 17 -7.21 -1.07 5.17
C ASP A 17 -6.09 -1.73 6.00
N GLU A 18 -5.53 -2.84 5.52
CA GLU A 18 -4.39 -3.56 6.13
C GLU A 18 -3.04 -3.19 5.47
N CYS A 19 -3.01 -2.24 4.53
CA CYS A 19 -1.82 -1.91 3.74
C CYS A 19 -1.10 -0.67 4.27
N GLU A 20 0.13 -0.86 4.76
CA GLU A 20 0.94 0.26 5.29
C GLU A 20 1.18 1.36 4.25
N ARG A 21 1.27 1.02 2.97
CA ARG A 21 1.39 2.03 1.91
C ARG A 21 0.15 2.89 1.75
N LYS A 22 -1.04 2.30 1.97
CA LYS A 22 -2.29 3.04 1.94
C LYS A 22 -2.38 3.97 3.14
N ARG A 23 -1.99 3.48 4.32
CA ARG A 23 -1.86 4.30 5.53
C ARG A 23 -0.90 5.47 5.35
N LEU A 24 0.25 5.26 4.71
CA LEU A 24 1.20 6.32 4.36
C LEU A 24 0.57 7.35 3.42
N TYR A 25 -0.20 6.90 2.41
CA TYR A 25 -0.91 7.80 1.50
C TYR A 25 -1.96 8.63 2.24
N ASP A 26 -2.76 8.00 3.09
CA ASP A 26 -3.78 8.68 3.91
C ASP A 26 -3.14 9.64 4.94
N SER A 27 -1.89 9.37 5.35
CA SER A 27 -1.08 10.26 6.19
C SER A 27 -0.42 11.41 5.41
N GLY A 28 -0.59 11.48 4.08
CA GLY A 28 -0.04 12.53 3.22
C GLY A 28 1.39 12.31 2.74
N ALA A 29 1.92 11.09 2.83
CA ALA A 29 3.27 10.78 2.39
C ALA A 29 3.45 10.94 0.87
N LYS A 30 4.59 11.52 0.47
CA LYS A 30 5.05 11.63 -0.91
C LYS A 30 6.51 11.14 -0.97
N PRO A 31 6.94 10.44 -2.03
CA PRO A 31 6.19 10.08 -3.24
C PRO A 31 5.20 8.91 -3.03
N TYR A 32 4.12 8.90 -3.83
CA TYR A 32 3.15 7.81 -3.89
C TYR A 32 2.99 7.31 -5.33
N LYS A 33 2.53 6.06 -5.49
CA LYS A 33 2.12 5.52 -6.78
C LYS A 33 0.98 4.52 -6.62
N THR A 34 0.19 4.34 -7.66
CA THR A 34 -0.85 3.31 -7.69
C THR A 34 -0.22 1.96 -7.98
N PHE A 35 -0.41 0.99 -7.08
CA PHE A 35 0.04 -0.38 -7.27
C PHE A 35 -1.10 -1.30 -7.75
N ASN A 36 -0.77 -2.50 -8.24
CA ASN A 36 -1.71 -3.47 -8.83
C ASN A 36 -2.61 -4.23 -7.82
N GLY A 37 -3.01 -3.60 -6.71
CA GLY A 37 -4.09 -4.12 -5.87
C GLY A 37 -5.42 -4.14 -6.65
N LYS A 38 -6.19 -5.20 -6.54
CA LYS A 38 -7.50 -5.39 -7.19
C LYS A 38 -8.62 -5.51 -6.13
N PRO A 39 -9.90 -5.31 -6.53
CA PRO A 39 -11.03 -5.48 -5.62
C PRO A 39 -11.19 -6.90 -5.06
N HIS A 40 -10.67 -7.91 -5.77
CA HIS A 40 -10.69 -9.33 -5.33
C HIS A 40 -9.30 -9.85 -4.93
N LYS A 41 -8.26 -9.00 -4.93
CA LYS A 41 -6.88 -9.42 -4.64
C LYS A 41 -6.06 -8.27 -4.04
N GLY A 42 -5.52 -8.48 -2.84
CA GLY A 42 -4.60 -7.53 -2.21
C GLY A 42 -3.36 -7.24 -3.05
N CYS A 43 -2.65 -6.15 -2.74
CA CYS A 43 -1.41 -5.78 -3.41
C CYS A 43 -0.22 -6.65 -2.95
N GLY A 44 -0.33 -7.98 -3.07
CA GLY A 44 0.76 -8.96 -2.89
C GLY A 44 1.70 -8.69 -1.70
N LYS A 45 3.00 -8.90 -1.94
CA LYS A 45 4.16 -8.94 -1.01
C LYS A 45 4.36 -7.79 0.01
N PHE A 46 3.41 -6.88 0.18
CA PHE A 46 3.51 -5.73 1.12
C PHE A 46 2.52 -5.78 2.27
N ILE A 47 1.69 -6.82 2.33
CA ILE A 47 0.97 -7.18 3.56
C ILE A 47 1.99 -7.98 4.36
N GLN A 48 2.48 -7.43 5.48
CA GLN A 48 3.33 -8.18 6.39
C GLN A 48 2.56 -9.45 6.76
N ILE A 49 3.08 -10.62 6.40
CA ILE A 49 2.65 -11.87 7.01
C ILE A 49 3.27 -11.77 8.40
N SER A 50 2.49 -11.35 9.39
CA SER A 50 2.88 -11.58 10.78
C SER A 50 2.96 -13.10 10.93
N GLU A 51 4.16 -13.59 11.22
CA GLU A 51 4.49 -14.98 11.53
C GLU A 51 3.56 -15.58 12.60
#